data_AF-A0A6G4ISQ9-F1
#
_entry.id   AF-A0A6G4ISQ9-F1
#
_cell.length_a   1.000
_cell.length_b   1.000
_cell.length_c   1.000
_cell.angle_alpha   90.00
_cell.angle_beta   90.00
_cell.angle_gamma   90.00
#
_symmetry.space_group_name_H-M   'P 1'
#
loop_
_entity.id
_entity.type
_entity.pdbx_description
1 polymer ?
#
loop_
_entity_poly.entity_id
_entity_poly.type
_entity_poly.pdbx_seq_one_letter_code
_entity_poly.pdbx_strand_id
1 'polypeptide(L)'
;LNNVQLKVYRRELLSIVGHNGAGKSTLAKAICGFLDITGNIQFCNRGFNQLSISERSEFVGYVMQNPNHMISEKMIYDEVALGLRARGMKESDIKIRVENVLKICGLYA
;
A
#
# COMPACT_ATOMS: atom_id res chain seq x y z
N LEU A 1 -16.55 9.57 -7.79
CA LEU A 1 -16.58 10.13 -6.42
C LEU A 1 -16.72 11.63 -6.57
N ASN A 2 -17.62 12.27 -5.83
CA ASN A 2 -17.89 13.71 -5.97
C ASN A 2 -17.73 14.39 -4.61
N ASN A 3 -16.94 15.46 -4.56
CA ASN A 3 -16.72 16.32 -3.38
C ASN A 3 -16.40 15.56 -2.08
N VAL A 4 -15.48 14.59 -2.15
CA VAL A 4 -15.04 13.83 -0.96
C VAL A 4 -14.07 14.69 -0.15
N GLN A 5 -14.39 14.91 1.13
CA GLN A 5 -13.48 15.52 2.11
C GLN A 5 -13.17 14.49 3.18
N LEU A 6 -11.91 14.06 3.25
CA LEU A 6 -11.43 13.09 4.23
C LEU A 6 -10.13 13.58 4.83
N LYS A 7 -10.01 13.47 6.15
CA LYS A 7 -8.79 13.76 6.90
C LYS A 7 -8.51 12.58 7.81
N VAL A 8 -7.29 12.04 7.73
CA VAL A 8 -6.82 10.93 8.56
C VAL A 8 -5.59 11.38 9.31
N TYR A 9 -5.58 11.13 10.62
CA TYR A 9 -4.50 11.51 11.52
C TYR A 9 -3.52 10.36 11.73
N ARG A 10 -2.30 10.71 12.15
CA ARG A 10 -1.27 9.71 12.45
C ARG A 10 -1.76 8.78 13.57
N ARG A 11 -1.58 7.47 13.40
CA ARG A 11 -2.02 6.39 14.31
C ARG A 11 -3.55 6.23 14.41
N GLU A 12 -4.31 6.81 13.49
CA GLU A 12 -5.75 6.58 13.40
C GLU A 12 -6.06 5.28 12.66
N LEU A 13 -7.01 4.51 13.20
CA LEU A 13 -7.65 3.40 12.51
C LEU A 13 -8.99 3.89 11.94
N LEU A 14 -9.06 4.03 10.62
CA LEU A 14 -10.27 4.48 9.93
C LEU A 14 -10.92 3.32 9.17
N SER A 15 -12.25 3.17 9.29
CA SER A 15 -13.04 2.28 8.45
C SER A 15 -13.94 3.09 7.52
N ILE A 16 -13.92 2.75 6.22
CA ILE A 16 -14.81 3.33 5.21
C ILE A 16 -15.86 2.28 4.85
N VAL A 17 -17.10 2.51 5.26
CA VAL A 17 -18.24 1.61 5.05
C VAL A 17 -19.23 2.19 4.05
N GLY A 18 -19.97 1.30 3.38
CA GLY A 18 -20.97 1.68 2.39
C GLY A 18 -21.31 0.50 1.47
N HIS A 19 -22.42 0.58 0.75
CA HIS A 19 -22.87 -0.47 -0.18
C HIS A 19 -21.87 -0.72 -1.32
N ASN A 20 -22.02 -1.84 -2.03
CA ASN A 20 -21.25 -2.11 -3.24
C ASN A 20 -21.50 -1.00 -4.28
N GLY A 21 -20.43 -0.56 -4.96
CA GLY A 21 -20.51 0.57 -5.89
C GLY A 21 -20.44 1.96 -5.25
N ALA A 22 -20.44 2.10 -3.92
CA ALA A 22 -20.33 3.42 -3.25
C ALA A 22 -18.98 4.14 -3.47
N GLY A 23 -18.02 3.52 -4.18
CA GLY A 23 -16.73 4.14 -4.52
C GLY A 23 -15.62 3.93 -3.48
N LYS A 24 -15.80 3.04 -2.51
CA LYS A 24 -14.77 2.72 -1.47
C LYS A 24 -13.43 2.31 -2.08
N SER A 25 -13.44 1.32 -2.97
CA SER A 25 -12.22 0.87 -3.66
C SER A 25 -11.69 1.93 -4.63
N THR A 26 -12.57 2.74 -5.22
CA THR A 26 -12.18 3.89 -6.05
C THR A 26 -11.39 4.92 -5.24
N LEU A 27 -11.82 5.21 -4.00
CA LEU A 27 -11.12 6.13 -3.11
C LEU A 27 -9.74 5.59 -2.72
N ALA A 28 -9.66 4.31 -2.35
CA ALA A 28 -8.38 3.67 -2.03
C ALA A 28 -7.40 3.70 -3.22
N LYS A 29 -7.89 3.38 -4.43
CA LYS A 29 -7.09 3.43 -5.67
C LYS A 29 -6.63 4.86 -6.01
N ALA A 30 -7.50 5.85 -5.82
CA ALA A 30 -7.15 7.27 -6.00
C ALA A 30 -6.05 7.74 -5.04
N ILE A 31 -6.09 7.32 -3.77
CA ILE A 31 -5.04 7.61 -2.79
C ILE A 31 -3.69 7.02 -3.24
N CYS A 32 -3.71 5.77 -3.73
CA CYS A 32 -2.52 5.09 -4.25
C CYS A 32 -1.99 5.69 -5.57
N GLY A 33 -2.77 6.55 -6.24
CA GLY A 33 -2.41 7.14 -7.53
C GLY A 33 -2.72 6.25 -8.74
N PHE A 34 -3.55 5.23 -8.58
CA PHE A 34 -3.97 4.36 -9.70
C PHE A 34 -5.06 4.97 -10.59
N LEU A 35 -5.61 6.11 -10.19
CA LEU A 35 -6.66 6.82 -10.90
C LEU A 35 -6.34 8.31 -10.89
N ASP A 36 -6.59 8.98 -12.01
CA ASP A 36 -6.56 10.44 -12.06
C ASP A 36 -7.71 11.02 -11.24
N ILE A 37 -7.43 12.14 -10.58
CA ILE A 37 -8.39 12.83 -9.72
C ILE A 37 -8.43 14.32 -10.02
N THR A 38 -9.60 14.91 -9.74
CA THR A 38 -9.75 16.35 -9.56
C THR A 38 -9.75 16.65 -8.06
N GLY A 39 -9.08 17.74 -7.66
CA GLY A 39 -8.87 18.09 -6.24
C GLY A 39 -7.46 17.80 -5.75
N ASN A 40 -7.26 17.76 -4.43
CA ASN A 40 -5.93 17.66 -3.82
C ASN A 40 -5.90 16.63 -2.68
N ILE A 41 -4.82 15.87 -2.63
CA ILE A 41 -4.43 14.93 -1.58
C ILE A 41 -3.13 15.45 -0.99
N GLN A 42 -3.07 15.54 0.33
CA GLN A 42 -1.87 15.89 1.06
C GLN A 42 -1.54 14.81 2.08
N PHE A 43 -0.25 14.51 2.22
CA PHE A 43 0.27 13.61 3.25
C PHE A 43 1.40 14.31 3.98
N CYS A 44 1.27 14.49 5.29
CA CYS A 44 2.27 15.18 6.12
C CYS A 44 2.73 16.53 5.51
N ASN A 45 1.79 17.36 5.06
CA ASN A 45 2.01 18.66 4.39
C ASN A 45 2.73 18.58 3.03
N ARG A 46 2.87 17.40 2.43
CA ARG A 46 3.38 17.23 1.07
C ARG A 46 2.23 17.01 0.10
N GLY A 47 2.28 17.68 -1.05
CA GLY A 47 1.31 17.46 -2.14
C GLY A 47 1.50 16.07 -2.71
N PHE A 48 0.51 15.20 -2.53
CA PHE A 48 0.57 13.82 -3.01
C PHE A 48 0.19 13.70 -4.48
N ASN A 49 -0.60 14.64 -5.01
CA ASN A 49 -1.02 14.65 -6.41
C ASN A 49 0.14 14.61 -7.41
N GLN A 50 1.27 15.23 -7.07
CA GLN A 50 2.43 15.36 -7.95
C GLN A 50 3.34 14.12 -7.91
N LEU A 51 3.18 13.26 -6.91
CA LEU A 51 3.97 12.05 -6.76
C LEU A 51 3.47 10.97 -7.72
N SER A 52 4.41 10.34 -8.40
CA SER A 52 4.19 9.11 -9.16
C SER A 52 3.71 7.96 -8.25
N ILE A 53 3.15 6.92 -8.85
CA ILE A 53 2.74 5.70 -8.13
C ILE A 53 3.92 5.12 -7.32
N SER A 54 5.12 5.11 -7.92
CA SER A 54 6.34 4.61 -7.25
C SER A 54 6.68 5.44 -6.01
N GLU A 55 6.70 6.77 -6.12
CA GLU A 55 6.99 7.66 -4.98
C GLU A 55 5.93 7.57 -3.89
N ARG A 56 4.65 7.38 -4.25
CA ARG A 56 3.58 7.16 -3.27
C ARG A 56 3.74 5.84 -2.53
N SER A 57 4.25 4.81 -3.20
CA SER A 57 4.43 3.47 -2.62
C SER A 57 5.44 3.43 -1.46
N GLU A 58 6.29 4.45 -1.32
CA GLU A 58 7.19 4.63 -0.17
C GLU A 58 6.42 4.97 1.13
N PHE A 59 5.19 5.47 1.02
CA PHE A 59 4.38 5.90 2.15
C PHE A 59 3.11 5.07 2.33
N VAL A 60 2.61 4.47 1.25
CA VAL A 60 1.31 3.78 1.22
C VAL A 60 1.51 2.31 0.85
N GLY A 61 1.15 1.41 1.76
CA GLY A 61 0.94 0.00 1.45
C GLY A 61 -0.51 -0.26 1.05
N TYR A 62 -0.72 -1.03 -0.02
CA TYR A 62 -2.06 -1.36 -0.51
C TYR A 62 -2.22 -2.87 -0.61
N VAL A 63 -3.23 -3.41 0.08
CA VAL A 63 -3.60 -4.83 0.01
C VAL A 63 -4.88 -4.95 -0.80
N MET A 64 -4.81 -5.71 -1.89
CA MET A 64 -5.94 -5.90 -2.80
C MET A 64 -6.99 -6.83 -2.20
N GLN A 65 -8.25 -6.66 -2.65
CA GLN A 65 -9.35 -7.53 -2.24
C GLN A 65 -9.15 -8.99 -2.66
N ASN A 66 -8.52 -9.23 -3.82
CA ASN A 66 -8.16 -10.58 -4.28
C ASN A 66 -6.65 -10.79 -4.12
N PRO A 67 -6.19 -11.64 -3.19
CA PRO A 67 -4.78 -11.92 -2.97
C PRO A 67 -4.06 -12.49 -4.20
N ASN A 68 -4.76 -13.27 -5.02
CA ASN A 68 -4.19 -13.90 -6.22
C ASN A 68 -3.74 -12.88 -7.29
N HIS A 69 -4.18 -11.63 -7.18
CA HIS A 69 -3.74 -10.54 -8.07
C HIS A 69 -2.46 -9.84 -7.58
N MET A 70 -1.99 -10.13 -6.36
CA MET A 70 -0.76 -9.54 -5.80
C MET A 70 0.43 -10.51 -5.87
N ILE A 71 0.19 -11.79 -5.67
CA ILE A 71 1.25 -12.80 -5.58
C ILE A 71 1.91 -12.99 -6.95
N SER A 72 3.21 -12.77 -7.00
CA SER A 72 4.03 -12.83 -8.21
C SER A 72 5.11 -13.92 -8.14
N GLU A 73 5.57 -14.26 -6.93
CA GLU A 73 6.66 -15.20 -6.69
C GLU A 73 6.18 -16.60 -6.32
N LYS A 74 7.05 -17.60 -6.56
CA LYS A 74 6.75 -19.01 -6.25
C LYS A 74 6.97 -19.35 -4.77
N MET A 75 7.95 -18.71 -4.14
CA MET A 75 8.28 -18.94 -2.74
C MET A 75 7.77 -17.78 -1.88
N ILE A 76 7.23 -18.11 -0.70
CA ILE A 76 6.74 -17.11 0.27
C ILE A 76 7.86 -16.11 0.64
N TYR A 77 9.08 -16.62 0.84
CA TYR A 77 10.23 -15.77 1.14
C TYR A 77 10.46 -14.74 0.03
N ASP A 78 10.45 -15.17 -1.23
CA ASP A 78 10.73 -14.30 -2.38
C ASP A 78 9.63 -13.27 -2.61
N GLU A 79 8.37 -13.64 -2.38
CA GLU A 79 7.23 -12.71 -2.43
C GLU A 79 7.40 -11.57 -1.43
N VAL A 80 7.76 -11.88 -0.18
CA VAL A 80 7.98 -10.86 0.87
C VAL A 80 9.26 -10.05 0.60
N ALA A 81 10.29 -10.67 0.02
CA ALA A 81 11.55 -10.02 -0.32
C ALA A 81 11.45 -9.09 -1.54
N LEU A 82 10.48 -9.32 -2.45
CA LEU A 82 10.36 -8.66 -3.75
C LEU A 82 10.47 -7.14 -3.65
N GLY A 83 9.66 -6.52 -2.79
CA GLY A 83 9.64 -5.07 -2.60
C GLY A 83 10.89 -4.50 -1.93
N LEU A 84 11.68 -5.31 -1.23
CA LEU A 84 12.95 -4.90 -0.63
C LEU A 84 14.09 -4.97 -1.66
N ARG A 85 14.10 -6.02 -2.50
CA ARG A 85 15.04 -6.16 -3.62
C ARG A 85 14.84 -5.07 -4.67
N ALA A 86 13.60 -4.76 -5.01
CA ALA A 86 13.26 -3.68 -5.93
C ALA A 86 13.78 -2.30 -5.48
N ARG A 87 13.98 -2.12 -4.17
CA ARG A 87 14.56 -0.91 -3.57
C ARG A 87 16.08 -0.96 -3.43
N GLY A 88 16.73 -2.00 -3.94
CA GLY A 88 18.20 -2.16 -3.91
C GLY A 88 18.76 -2.45 -2.52
N MET A 89 17.97 -3.02 -1.61
CA MET A 89 18.44 -3.38 -0.27
C MET A 89 19.45 -4.54 -0.35
N LYS A 90 20.43 -4.56 0.56
CA LYS A 90 21.41 -5.65 0.66
C LYS A 90 20.73 -6.94 1.11
N GLU A 91 21.11 -8.07 0.52
CA GLU A 91 20.51 -9.38 0.87
C GLU A 91 20.68 -9.77 2.34
N SER A 92 21.75 -9.33 3.00
CA SER A 92 21.93 -9.51 4.44
C SER A 92 20.80 -8.85 5.25
N ASP A 93 20.38 -7.65 4.84
CA ASP A 93 19.34 -6.87 5.52
C ASP A 93 17.95 -7.36 5.15
N ILE A 94 17.77 -7.77 3.88
CA ILE A 94 16.54 -8.40 3.38
C ILE A 94 16.23 -9.64 4.21
N LYS A 95 17.20 -10.54 4.37
CA LYS A 95 17.03 -11.77 5.14
C LYS A 95 16.48 -11.49 6.54
N ILE A 96 17.12 -10.59 7.29
CA ILE A 96 16.69 -10.23 8.65
C ILE A 96 15.25 -9.71 8.64
N ARG A 97 14.90 -8.82 7.71
CA ARG A 97 13.57 -8.22 7.64
C ARG A 97 12.49 -9.22 7.23
N VAL A 98 12.76 -10.06 6.23
CA VAL A 98 11.83 -11.07 5.73
C VAL A 98 11.55 -12.08 6.83
N GLU A 99 12.58 -12.64 7.48
CA GLU A 99 12.40 -13.60 8.56
C GLU A 99 11.56 -13.04 9.72
N ASN A 100 11.77 -11.76 10.08
CA ASN A 100 10.97 -11.09 11.10
C ASN A 100 9.49 -10.97 10.69
N VAL A 101 9.21 -10.59 9.45
CA VAL A 101 7.83 -10.51 8.92
C VAL A 101 7.18 -11.89 8.90
N LEU A 102 7.90 -12.92 8.43
CA LEU A 102 7.38 -14.30 8.41
C LEU A 102 7.03 -14.79 9.82
N LYS A 103 7.84 -14.47 10.83
CA LYS A 103 7.54 -14.81 12.23
C LYS A 103 6.28 -14.09 12.73
N ILE A 104 6.14 -12.80 12.46
CA ILE A 104 4.95 -12.01 12.85
C ILE A 104 3.68 -12.60 12.21
N CYS A 105 3.77 -13.04 10.96
CA CYS A 105 2.64 -13.61 10.22
C CYS A 105 2.40 -15.10 10.51
N GLY A 106 3.24 -15.77 11.30
CA GLY A 106 3.12 -17.21 11.56
C GLY A 106 3.48 -18.10 10.36
N LEU A 107 4.32 -17.59 9.45
CA LEU A 107 4.77 -18.27 8.21
C LEU A 107 6.24 -18.69 8.27
N TYR A 108 6.86 -18.66 9.44
CA TYR A 108 8.24 -19.08 9.66
C TYR A 108 8.25 -20.52 10.19
N ALA A 109 8.85 -21.43 9.44
CA ALA A 109 9.01 -22.84 9.78
C ALA A 109 10.50 -23.22 9.84
#